data_AF-A0A060BUM9-F1
#
_entry.id   AF-A0A060BUM9-F1
#
_cell.length_a   1.000
_cell.length_b   1.000
_cell.length_c   1.000
_cell.angle_alpha   90.00
_cell.angle_beta   90.00
_cell.angle_gamma   90.00
#
_symmetry.space_group_name_H-M   'P 1'
#
loop_
_entity.id
_entity.type
_entity.pdbx_description
1 polymer ?
#
loop_
_entity_poly.entity_id
_entity_poly.type
_entity_poly.pdbx_seq_one_letter_code
_entity_poly.pdbx_strand_id
1 'polypeptide(L)'
;MARDGTGDYRTLTEAMEGIRAFMDYKVTVLVKNGIYKEKLVVPSWLENVEFIGEDAVQTVITYDDHANINKMGTFRTYTVKVEGNNITFKNLTIENN
;
A
#
# COMPACT_ATOMS: atom_id res chain seq x y z
N MET A 1 -6.54 -8.97 -3.08
CA MET A 1 -5.16 -9.47 -2.89
C MET A 1 -5.04 -10.22 -1.56
N ALA A 2 -4.15 -11.21 -1.50
CA ALA A 2 -3.92 -12.00 -0.29
C ALA A 2 -2.50 -12.58 -0.27
N ARG A 3 -1.79 -12.42 0.85
CA ARG A 3 -0.41 -12.91 1.00
C ARG A 3 -0.30 -14.44 0.90
N ASP A 4 -1.34 -15.17 1.31
CA ASP A 4 -1.41 -16.63 1.28
C ASP A 4 -1.64 -17.21 -0.13
N GLY A 5 -1.80 -16.35 -1.15
CA GLY A 5 -2.04 -16.75 -2.53
C GLY A 5 -3.49 -17.11 -2.86
N THR A 6 -4.43 -16.87 -1.94
CA THR A 6 -5.87 -17.09 -2.18
C THR A 6 -6.57 -15.93 -2.90
N GLY A 7 -5.83 -14.87 -3.26
CA GLY A 7 -6.32 -13.71 -4.01
C GLY A 7 -5.53 -13.50 -5.30
N ASP A 8 -5.96 -12.52 -6.10
CA ASP A 8 -5.41 -12.27 -7.45
C ASP A 8 -3.95 -11.80 -7.44
N TYR A 9 -3.53 -11.16 -6.35
CA TYR A 9 -2.19 -10.62 -6.14
C TYR A 9 -1.69 -10.95 -4.74
N ARG A 10 -0.36 -11.02 -4.56
CA ARG A 10 0.27 -11.31 -3.26
C ARG A 10 0.78 -10.06 -2.56
N THR A 11 1.05 -8.99 -3.31
CA THR A 11 1.59 -7.72 -2.81
C THR A 11 0.73 -6.53 -3.22
N LEU A 12 0.83 -5.42 -2.49
CA LEU A 12 0.17 -4.17 -2.89
C LEU A 12 0.79 -3.61 -4.17
N THR A 13 2.10 -3.79 -4.36
CA THR A 13 2.81 -3.37 -5.57
C THR A 13 2.22 -4.02 -6.83
N GLU A 14 2.07 -5.34 -6.85
CA GLU A 14 1.44 -6.05 -7.97
C GLU A 14 -0.02 -5.61 -8.21
N ALA A 15 -0.77 -5.40 -7.12
CA ALA A 15 -2.15 -4.93 -7.22
C ALA A 15 -2.24 -3.54 -7.85
N MET A 16 -1.32 -2.63 -7.52
CA MET A 16 -1.25 -1.29 -8.14
C MET A 16 -0.85 -1.34 -9.61
N GLU A 17 0.11 -2.19 -9.98
CA GLU A 17 0.53 -2.38 -11.38
C GLU A 17 -0.60 -2.96 -12.25
N GLY A 18 -1.51 -3.73 -11.66
CA GLY A 18 -2.71 -4.24 -12.32
C GLY A 18 -3.78 -3.17 -12.62
N ILE A 19 -3.69 -1.99 -12.01
CA ILE A 19 -4.66 -0.91 -12.19
C ILE A 19 -4.26 -0.06 -13.40
N ARG A 20 -5.21 0.18 -14.31
CA ARG A 20 -4.98 1.09 -15.45
C ARG A 20 -4.79 2.52 -14.95
N ALA A 21 -3.88 3.25 -15.58
CA ALA A 21 -3.61 4.65 -15.27
C ALA A 21 -4.77 5.59 -15.66
N PHE A 22 -4.92 6.70 -14.92
CA PHE A 22 -5.82 7.82 -15.21
C PHE A 22 -7.30 7.41 -15.39
N MET A 23 -7.81 6.54 -14.53
CA MET A 23 -9.21 6.14 -14.59
C MET A 23 -10.13 7.16 -13.91
N ASP A 24 -11.25 7.41 -14.55
CA ASP A 24 -12.31 8.31 -14.10
C ASP A 24 -13.28 7.63 -13.12
N TYR A 25 -13.24 6.30 -13.02
CA TYR A 25 -14.03 5.52 -12.08
C TYR A 25 -13.20 5.01 -10.90
N LYS A 26 -13.90 4.71 -9.83
CA LYS A 26 -13.36 4.25 -8.56
C LYS A 26 -12.91 2.78 -8.63
N VAL A 27 -11.70 2.49 -8.20
CA VAL A 27 -11.17 1.12 -8.06
C VAL A 27 -11.05 0.76 -6.59
N THR A 28 -11.51 -0.43 -6.22
CA THR A 28 -11.37 -0.94 -4.86
C THR A 28 -10.45 -2.15 -4.85
N VAL A 29 -9.35 -2.04 -4.11
CA VAL A 29 -8.42 -3.12 -3.81
C VAL A 29 -8.75 -3.67 -2.43
N LEU A 30 -9.28 -4.88 -2.38
CA LEU A 30 -9.51 -5.61 -1.13
C LEU A 30 -8.22 -6.29 -0.67
N VAL A 31 -7.79 -6.03 0.56
CA VAL A 31 -6.57 -6.56 1.15
C VAL A 31 -6.96 -7.53 2.26
N LYS A 32 -6.65 -8.81 2.08
CA LYS A 32 -6.90 -9.81 3.12
C LYS A 32 -5.97 -9.61 4.32
N ASN A 33 -6.40 -10.11 5.47
CA ASN A 33 -5.60 -10.16 6.68
C ASN A 33 -4.21 -10.77 6.42
N GLY A 34 -3.20 -10.13 7.00
CA GLY A 34 -1.81 -10.47 6.80
C GLY A 34 -0.88 -9.30 7.07
N ILE A 35 0.39 -9.64 7.29
CA ILE A 35 1.46 -8.65 7.41
C ILE A 35 2.15 -8.54 6.06
N TYR A 36 2.13 -7.36 5.46
CA TYR A 36 2.73 -7.02 4.17
C TYR A 36 3.97 -6.16 4.42
N LYS A 37 5.14 -6.80 4.44
CA LYS A 37 6.42 -6.10 4.61
C LYS A 37 6.92 -5.62 3.25
N GLU A 38 6.46 -4.45 2.83
CA GLU A 38 6.81 -3.83 1.55
C GLU A 38 6.86 -2.30 1.66
N LYS A 39 7.78 -1.69 0.90
CA LYS A 39 7.92 -0.24 0.80
C LYS A 39 7.15 0.26 -0.42
N LEU A 40 6.10 1.03 -0.17
CA LEU A 40 5.13 1.40 -1.19
C LEU A 40 5.30 2.82 -1.68
N VAL A 41 5.16 2.98 -3.00
CA VAL A 41 4.91 4.26 -3.65
C VAL A 41 3.63 4.11 -4.44
N VAL A 42 2.58 4.83 -4.04
CA VAL A 42 1.35 4.97 -4.85
C VAL A 42 1.65 6.03 -5.90
N PRO A 43 1.83 5.66 -7.17
CA PRO A 43 2.37 6.58 -8.16
C PRO A 43 1.34 7.64 -8.58
N SER A 44 1.84 8.76 -9.11
CA SER A 44 1.01 9.92 -9.47
C SER A 44 -0.03 9.68 -10.55
N TRP A 45 0.14 8.64 -11.37
CA TRP A 45 -0.82 8.25 -12.41
C TRP A 45 -2.00 7.43 -11.88
N LEU A 46 -1.92 6.98 -10.62
CA LEU A 46 -2.99 6.25 -9.97
C LEU A 46 -3.99 7.24 -9.37
N GLU A 47 -5.25 7.13 -9.77
CA GLU A 47 -6.32 8.01 -9.29
C GLU A 47 -7.55 7.21 -8.89
N ASN A 48 -8.32 7.71 -7.91
CA ASN A 48 -9.61 7.15 -7.48
C ASN A 48 -9.52 5.71 -6.96
N VAL A 49 -8.47 5.36 -6.19
CA VAL A 49 -8.25 4.00 -5.67
C VAL A 49 -8.48 3.93 -4.17
N GLU A 50 -9.20 2.91 -3.73
CA GLU A 50 -9.34 2.55 -2.32
C GLU A 50 -8.64 1.24 -2.01
N PHE A 51 -7.78 1.25 -0.99
CA PHE A 51 -7.23 0.05 -0.37
C PHE A 51 -8.03 -0.22 0.90
N ILE A 52 -8.78 -1.33 0.92
CA ILE A 52 -9.66 -1.70 2.03
C ILE A 52 -9.17 -3.02 2.61
N GLY A 53 -8.67 -2.98 3.85
CA GLY A 53 -8.35 -4.17 4.61
C GLY A 53 -9.57 -4.88 5.18
N GLU A 54 -9.44 -6.18 5.45
CA GLU A 54 -10.46 -6.97 6.14
C GLU A 54 -10.63 -6.51 7.61
N ASP A 55 -9.52 -6.17 8.25
CA ASP A 55 -9.47 -5.72 9.64
C ASP A 55 -8.27 -4.79 9.89
N ALA A 56 -8.49 -3.73 10.68
CA ALA A 56 -7.46 -2.71 10.91
C ALA A 56 -6.25 -3.24 11.68
N VAL A 57 -6.42 -4.21 12.57
CA VAL A 57 -5.35 -4.77 13.39
C VAL A 57 -4.61 -5.90 12.66
N GLN A 58 -5.33 -6.68 11.86
CA GLN A 58 -4.79 -7.86 11.20
C GLN A 58 -4.29 -7.61 9.77
N THR A 59 -4.71 -6.52 9.13
CA THR A 59 -4.21 -6.10 7.82
C THR A 59 -3.16 -5.01 8.01
N VAL A 60 -1.88 -5.39 8.01
CA VAL A 60 -0.77 -4.50 8.37
C VAL A 60 0.19 -4.34 7.20
N ILE A 61 0.45 -3.10 6.79
CA ILE A 61 1.52 -2.73 5.86
C ILE A 61 2.66 -2.17 6.70
N THR A 62 3.85 -2.77 6.59
CA THR A 62 4.97 -2.48 7.49
C THR A 62 6.29 -2.38 6.71
N TYR A 63 7.20 -1.55 7.22
CA TYR A 63 8.59 -1.46 6.78
C TYR A 63 9.44 -0.92 7.95
N ASP A 64 10.76 -0.95 7.84
CA ASP A 64 11.68 -0.72 8.97
C ASP A 64 12.77 0.34 8.68
N ASP A 65 12.53 1.22 7.71
CA ASP A 65 13.47 2.30 7.38
C ASP A 65 13.45 3.40 8.44
N HIS A 66 14.64 3.82 8.88
CA HIS A 66 14.80 4.97 9.77
C HIS A 66 15.95 5.87 9.31
N ALA A 67 15.92 7.15 9.72
CA ALA A 67 16.74 8.20 9.09
C ALA A 67 18.26 7.99 9.22
N ASN A 68 18.68 7.21 10.21
CA ASN A 68 20.09 6.92 10.48
C ASN A 68 20.64 5.77 9.63
N ILE A 69 19.79 4.97 8.96
CA ILE A 69 20.27 3.99 7.97
C ILE A 69 20.98 4.76 6.87
N ASN A 70 22.30 4.55 6.72
CA ASN A 70 23.09 5.10 5.62
C ASN A 70 22.94 6.63 5.40
N LYS A 71 22.71 7.42 6.47
CA LYS A 71 22.42 8.86 6.39
C LYS A 71 21.27 9.20 5.41
N MET A 72 20.28 8.34 5.33
CA MET A 72 19.18 8.39 4.37
C MET A 72 18.29 9.64 4.54
N GLY A 73 18.18 10.17 5.76
CA GLY A 73 17.29 11.29 6.08
C GLY A 73 15.81 10.90 6.09
N THR A 74 14.95 11.72 6.68
CA THR A 74 13.55 11.36 7.00
C THR A 74 12.63 11.22 5.79
N PHE A 75 12.86 11.97 4.71
CA PHE A 75 11.97 11.95 3.54
C PHE A 75 11.95 10.60 2.80
N ARG A 76 12.92 9.74 3.06
CA ARG A 76 13.05 8.43 2.41
C ARG A 76 12.65 7.27 3.33
N THR A 77 12.24 7.53 4.57
CA THR A 77 11.92 6.49 5.57
C THR A 77 10.43 6.13 5.62
N TYR A 78 9.71 6.37 4.54
CA TYR A 78 8.29 6.04 4.47
C TYR A 78 8.10 4.52 4.31
N THR A 79 7.06 3.99 4.96
CA THR A 79 6.47 2.70 4.59
C THR A 79 5.60 2.86 3.35
N VAL A 80 4.75 3.90 3.34
CA VAL A 80 3.88 4.25 2.21
C VAL A 80 4.08 5.71 1.84
N LYS A 81 4.36 5.97 0.56
CA LYS A 81 4.38 7.30 -0.05
C LYS A 81 3.23 7.39 -1.04
N VAL A 82 2.38 8.39 -0.91
CA VAL A 82 1.26 8.63 -1.83
C VAL A 82 1.58 9.81 -2.72
N GLU A 83 1.67 9.57 -4.02
CA GLU A 83 1.83 10.59 -5.07
C GLU A 83 0.59 10.74 -5.95
N GLY A 84 -0.32 9.75 -5.91
CA GLY A 84 -1.60 9.73 -6.64
C GLY A 84 -2.71 10.57 -6.02
N ASN A 85 -3.77 10.80 -6.80
CA ASN A 85 -4.93 11.62 -6.40
C ASN A 85 -6.12 10.77 -5.93
N ASN A 86 -6.87 11.29 -4.96
CA ASN A 86 -8.09 10.66 -4.42
C ASN A 86 -7.88 9.20 -3.98
N ILE A 87 -6.80 8.97 -3.22
CA ILE A 87 -6.45 7.65 -2.67
C ILE A 87 -7.00 7.52 -1.26
N THR A 88 -7.66 6.38 -0.98
CA THR A 88 -8.21 6.08 0.34
C THR A 88 -7.62 4.80 0.89
N PHE A 89 -7.24 4.81 2.18
CA PHE A 89 -6.91 3.61 2.94
C PHE A 89 -7.97 3.44 4.03
N LYS A 90 -8.51 2.22 4.15
CA LYS A 90 -9.57 1.91 5.12
C LYS A 90 -9.34 0.53 5.74
N ASN A 91 -9.67 0.40 7.02
CA ASN A 91 -9.63 -0.87 7.77
C ASN A 91 -8.28 -1.60 7.65
N LEU A 92 -7.17 -0.85 7.67
CA LEU A 92 -5.81 -1.40 7.66
C LEU A 92 -4.88 -0.52 8.50
N THR A 93 -3.75 -1.09 8.91
CA THR A 93 -2.68 -0.39 9.61
C THR A 93 -1.52 -0.13 8.66
N ILE A 94 -0.95 1.07 8.72
CA ILE A 94 0.34 1.41 8.14
C ILE A 94 1.27 1.75 9.29
N GLU A 95 2.37 1.01 9.41
CA GLU A 95 3.36 1.22 10.47
C GLU A 95 4.78 1.27 9.91
N ASN A 96 5.69 1.83 10.70
CA ASN A 96 7.13 1.73 10.49
C ASN A 96 7.72 1.20 11.81
N ASN A 97 8.31 0.00 11.77
CA ASN A 97 8.69 -0.79 12.95
C ASN A 97 9.98 -1.58 12.72
#